data_AF-A0A7W0ZHF9-F1
#
_entry.id   AF-A0A7W0ZHF9-F1
#
_cell.length_a   1.000
_cell.length_b   1.000
_cell.length_c   1.000
_cell.angle_alpha   90.00
_cell.angle_beta   90.00
_cell.angle_gamma   90.00
#
_symmetry.space_group_name_H-M   'P 1'
#
loop_
_entity.id
_entity.type
_entity.pdbx_description
1 polymer ?
#
loop_
_entity_poly.entity_id
_entity_poly.type
_entity_poly.pdbx_seq_one_letter_code
_entity_poly.pdbx_strand_id
1 'polypeptide(L)'
;MRRALRPARDLRIAVDRMPAATRRAMLDALAVNPIIVGAYTDRDGGVCPMLAAHRNGGRTSFASFAEAWDRYTRAGDGPRRATDREVRALRTMLEATIATEHEREERLLADAITAHRTAQIERARREEHEAKPMQTLRDWRKAFRGLDEADECPERAPAAGPAESAELDYMLSAGRMNCSSGTMHAGEVRSR
;
A
#
# COMPACT_ATOMS: atom_id res chain seq x y z
N MET A 1 -45.99 -9.90 -2.69
CA MET A 1 -44.75 -10.43 -2.06
C MET A 1 -43.59 -9.41 -2.10
N ARG A 2 -43.52 -8.43 -1.18
CA ARG A 2 -42.41 -7.43 -1.13
C ARG A 2 -41.78 -7.20 0.26
N ARG A 3 -42.20 -7.95 1.29
CA ARG A 3 -41.83 -7.68 2.70
C ARG A 3 -40.53 -8.39 3.15
N ALA A 4 -40.18 -9.51 2.54
CA ALA A 4 -39.01 -10.32 2.92
C ALA A 4 -37.66 -9.83 2.37
N LEU A 5 -37.67 -8.96 1.35
CA LEU A 5 -36.43 -8.41 0.76
C LEU A 5 -35.80 -7.31 1.62
N ARG A 6 -36.57 -6.67 2.50
CA ARG A 6 -36.07 -5.58 3.35
C ARG A 6 -35.05 -6.08 4.38
N PRO A 7 -35.32 -7.12 5.20
CA PRO A 7 -34.35 -7.55 6.22
C PRO A 7 -32.99 -7.98 5.67
N ALA A 8 -32.97 -8.72 4.56
CA ALA A 8 -31.71 -9.14 3.92
C ALA A 8 -30.93 -7.95 3.35
N ARG A 9 -31.63 -6.98 2.74
CA ARG A 9 -31.02 -5.75 2.24
C ARG A 9 -30.50 -4.86 3.37
N ASP A 10 -31.26 -4.73 4.45
CA ASP A 10 -30.86 -3.92 5.61
C ASP A 10 -29.61 -4.52 6.27
N LEU A 11 -29.56 -5.85 6.41
CA LEU A 11 -28.36 -6.55 6.88
C LEU A 11 -27.17 -6.32 5.95
N ARG A 12 -27.37 -6.44 4.63
CA ARG A 12 -26.32 -6.16 3.64
C ARG A 12 -25.74 -4.74 3.82
N ILE A 13 -26.62 -3.74 3.91
CA ILE A 13 -26.21 -2.34 4.13
C ILE A 13 -25.46 -2.17 5.45
N ALA A 14 -25.91 -2.83 6.52
CA ALA A 14 -25.22 -2.78 7.80
C ALA A 14 -23.81 -3.41 7.71
N VAL A 15 -23.67 -4.54 7.01
CA VAL A 15 -22.38 -5.19 6.74
C VAL A 15 -21.46 -4.28 5.93
N ASP A 16 -21.97 -3.61 4.89
CA ASP A 16 -21.20 -2.71 4.02
C ASP A 16 -20.71 -1.46 4.76
N ARG A 17 -21.38 -1.06 5.84
CA ARG A 17 -20.99 0.10 6.66
C ARG A 17 -20.00 -0.23 7.77
N MET A 18 -19.76 -1.51 8.06
CA MET A 18 -18.75 -1.88 9.05
C MET A 18 -17.33 -1.53 8.54
N PRO A 19 -16.37 -1.28 9.44
CA PRO A 19 -14.96 -1.20 9.05
C PRO A 19 -14.46 -2.50 8.43
N ALA A 20 -13.57 -2.42 7.44
CA ALA A 20 -13.01 -3.59 6.74
C ALA A 20 -12.35 -4.59 7.71
N ALA A 21 -11.61 -4.10 8.72
CA ALA A 21 -11.01 -4.94 9.76
C ALA A 21 -12.07 -5.73 10.56
N THR A 22 -13.19 -5.09 10.90
CA THR A 22 -14.29 -5.75 11.62
C THR A 22 -14.99 -6.80 10.75
N ARG A 23 -15.18 -6.54 9.45
CA ARG A 23 -15.73 -7.54 8.52
C ARG A 23 -14.85 -8.80 8.45
N ARG A 24 -13.53 -8.63 8.31
CA ARG A 24 -12.55 -9.73 8.26
C ARG A 24 -12.55 -10.53 9.57
N ALA A 25 -12.41 -9.83 10.71
CA ALA A 25 -12.45 -10.47 12.02
C ALA A 25 -13.78 -11.21 12.27
N MET A 26 -14.90 -10.68 11.80
CA MET A 26 -16.19 -11.36 11.87
C MET A 26 -16.21 -12.63 11.02
N LEU A 27 -15.72 -12.56 9.78
CA LEU A 27 -15.68 -13.72 8.87
C LEU A 27 -14.85 -14.87 9.46
N ASP A 28 -13.69 -14.56 10.04
CA ASP A 28 -12.84 -15.52 10.73
C ASP A 28 -13.57 -16.10 11.96
N ALA A 29 -14.23 -15.23 12.73
CA ALA A 29 -14.97 -15.63 13.91
C ALA A 29 -16.13 -16.59 13.61
N LEU A 30 -16.82 -16.45 12.47
CA LEU A 30 -17.91 -17.34 12.06
C LEU A 30 -17.48 -18.79 11.84
N ALA A 31 -16.18 -19.04 11.59
CA ALA A 31 -15.66 -20.40 11.40
C ALA A 31 -15.39 -21.12 12.73
N VAL A 32 -15.08 -20.37 13.79
CA VAL A 32 -14.57 -20.92 15.06
C VAL A 32 -15.63 -20.88 16.16
N ASN A 33 -16.58 -19.94 16.08
CA ASN A 33 -17.48 -19.65 17.20
C ASN A 33 -18.89 -20.19 16.99
N PRO A 34 -19.54 -20.69 18.05
CA PRO A 34 -20.96 -21.01 18.03
C PRO A 34 -21.82 -19.74 17.97
N ILE A 35 -22.37 -19.41 16.80
CA ILE A 35 -23.08 -18.14 16.59
C ILE A 35 -24.52 -18.20 17.10
N ILE A 36 -24.93 -17.13 17.77
CA ILE A 36 -26.31 -16.93 18.26
C ILE A 36 -26.96 -15.66 17.70
N VAL A 37 -28.28 -15.58 17.89
CA VAL A 37 -29.11 -14.41 17.59
C VAL A 37 -29.89 -14.00 18.86
N GLY A 38 -30.28 -12.72 18.96
CA GLY A 38 -31.15 -12.22 20.02
C GLY A 38 -30.48 -11.96 21.38
N ALA A 39 -29.18 -12.20 21.51
CA ALA A 39 -28.40 -11.81 22.70
C ALA A 39 -26.91 -11.70 22.38
N TYR A 40 -26.13 -11.17 23.32
CA TYR A 40 -24.66 -11.05 23.21
C TYR A 40 -23.95 -12.39 23.44
N THR A 41 -24.40 -13.15 24.45
CA THR A 41 -23.95 -14.50 24.80
C THR A 41 -25.12 -15.34 25.28
N ASP A 42 -25.03 -16.67 25.14
CA ASP A 42 -25.97 -17.62 25.77
C ASP A 42 -25.31 -18.39 26.92
N ARG A 43 -26.05 -19.31 27.55
CA ARG A 43 -25.54 -20.15 28.65
C ARG A 43 -24.68 -21.32 28.14
N ASP A 44 -24.76 -21.64 26.85
CA ASP A 44 -24.09 -22.75 26.19
C ASP A 44 -22.81 -22.29 25.45
N GLY A 45 -22.27 -21.13 25.82
CA GLY A 45 -21.04 -20.56 25.26
C GLY A 45 -21.18 -19.96 23.85
N GLY A 46 -22.41 -19.80 23.36
CA GLY A 46 -22.73 -19.07 22.15
C GLY A 46 -22.47 -17.58 22.25
N VAL A 47 -22.09 -16.99 21.12
CA VAL A 47 -21.73 -15.57 21.02
C VAL A 47 -22.36 -14.93 19.80
N CYS A 48 -22.78 -13.67 19.92
CA CYS A 48 -23.26 -12.95 18.75
C CYS A 48 -22.11 -12.68 17.77
N PRO A 49 -22.38 -12.49 16.46
CA PRO A 49 -21.33 -12.26 15.48
C PRO A 49 -20.44 -11.05 15.81
N MET A 50 -21.02 -10.00 16.41
CA MET A 50 -20.28 -8.80 16.78
C MET A 50 -19.29 -9.06 17.92
N LEU A 51 -19.70 -9.77 18.96
CA LEU A 51 -18.79 -10.18 20.04
C LEU A 51 -17.71 -11.12 19.52
N ALA A 52 -18.09 -12.06 18.66
CA ALA A 52 -17.16 -13.00 18.05
C ALA A 52 -16.09 -12.25 17.26
N ALA A 53 -16.49 -11.27 16.45
CA ALA A 53 -15.58 -10.38 15.73
C ALA A 53 -14.66 -9.60 16.68
N HIS A 54 -15.22 -9.06 17.77
CA HIS A 54 -14.46 -8.29 18.75
C HIS A 54 -13.34 -9.11 19.39
N ARG A 55 -13.64 -10.36 19.76
CA ARG A 55 -12.66 -11.31 20.30
C ARG A 55 -11.57 -11.67 19.29
N ASN A 56 -11.89 -11.63 17.99
CA ASN A 56 -10.94 -11.84 16.89
C ASN A 56 -10.26 -10.54 16.42
N GLY A 57 -10.25 -9.49 17.25
CA GLY A 57 -9.52 -8.25 16.96
C GLY A 57 -10.35 -7.14 16.31
N GLY A 58 -11.66 -7.32 16.12
CA GLY A 58 -12.56 -6.24 15.71
C GLY A 58 -12.64 -5.15 16.78
N ARG A 59 -12.18 -3.93 16.49
CA ARG A 59 -12.10 -2.84 17.48
C ARG A 59 -13.36 -1.98 17.59
N THR A 60 -14.50 -2.45 17.05
CA THR A 60 -15.71 -1.62 16.94
C THR A 60 -16.97 -2.40 17.31
N SER A 61 -17.85 -1.76 18.08
CA SER A 61 -19.23 -2.20 18.24
C SER A 61 -20.12 -1.49 17.23
N PHE A 62 -20.94 -2.22 16.49
CA PHE A 62 -21.84 -1.65 15.48
C PHE A 62 -23.29 -2.06 15.78
N ALA A 63 -23.98 -1.23 16.57
CA ALA A 63 -25.34 -1.52 17.05
C ALA A 63 -26.33 -1.74 15.90
N SER A 64 -26.20 -0.95 14.82
CA SER A 64 -27.05 -1.09 13.64
C SER A 64 -26.90 -2.44 12.92
N PHE A 65 -25.71 -3.07 13.00
CA PHE A 65 -25.55 -4.45 12.54
C PHE A 65 -26.26 -5.43 13.46
N ALA A 66 -26.13 -5.30 14.78
CA ALA A 66 -26.78 -6.21 15.72
C ALA A 66 -28.31 -6.19 15.53
N GLU A 67 -28.90 -5.00 15.41
CA GLU A 67 -30.33 -4.83 15.11
C GLU A 67 -30.73 -5.43 13.76
N ALA A 68 -29.92 -5.22 12.71
CA ALA A 68 -30.20 -5.75 11.39
C ALA A 68 -30.08 -7.28 11.35
N TRP A 69 -29.13 -7.85 12.09
CA TRP A 69 -28.94 -9.28 12.25
C TRP A 69 -30.14 -9.92 12.93
N ASP A 70 -30.55 -9.40 14.09
CA ASP A 70 -31.70 -9.91 14.83
C ASP A 70 -33.00 -9.77 14.02
N ARG A 71 -33.15 -8.69 13.26
CA ARG A 71 -34.30 -8.52 12.35
C ARG A 71 -34.27 -9.50 11.18
N TYR A 72 -33.10 -9.79 10.62
CA TYR A 72 -32.93 -10.75 9.53
C TYR A 72 -33.26 -12.17 9.97
N THR A 73 -32.76 -12.59 11.13
CA THR A 73 -33.00 -13.93 11.69
C THR A 73 -34.34 -14.05 12.40
N ARG A 74 -35.08 -12.94 12.55
CA ARG A 74 -36.32 -12.85 13.32
C ARG A 74 -36.10 -13.37 14.74
N ALA A 75 -35.09 -12.82 15.40
CA ALA A 75 -34.85 -13.08 16.81
C ALA A 75 -36.15 -12.85 17.58
N GLY A 76 -36.61 -13.88 18.29
CA GLY A 76 -37.73 -13.79 19.21
C GLY A 76 -37.26 -13.27 20.57
N ASP A 77 -38.00 -13.59 21.62
CA ASP A 77 -37.77 -13.03 22.96
C ASP A 77 -36.54 -13.60 23.69
N GLY A 78 -35.79 -14.51 23.08
CA GLY A 78 -34.64 -15.15 23.73
C GLY A 78 -33.51 -15.56 22.77
N PRO A 79 -32.31 -15.78 23.32
CA PRO A 79 -31.17 -16.24 22.54
C PRO A 79 -31.45 -17.62 21.94
N ARG A 80 -31.12 -17.78 20.67
CA ARG A 80 -31.07 -19.09 20.02
C ARG A 80 -29.83 -19.23 19.16
N ARG A 81 -29.46 -20.46 18.86
CA ARG A 81 -28.46 -20.77 17.84
C ARG A 81 -28.90 -20.20 16.48
N ALA A 82 -27.96 -19.57 15.79
CA ALA A 82 -28.13 -19.24 14.39
C ALA A 82 -28.14 -20.55 13.59
N THR A 83 -29.07 -20.66 12.64
CA THR A 83 -29.10 -21.81 11.73
C THR A 83 -27.94 -21.73 10.75
N ASP A 84 -27.51 -22.87 10.21
CA ASP A 84 -26.41 -22.88 9.24
C ASP A 84 -26.72 -22.02 8.00
N ARG A 85 -28.00 -21.93 7.61
CA ARG A 85 -28.42 -21.07 6.50
C ARG A 85 -28.19 -19.59 6.81
N GLU A 86 -28.50 -19.16 8.04
CA GLU A 86 -28.30 -17.78 8.48
C GLU A 86 -26.80 -17.45 8.55
N VAL A 87 -25.99 -18.36 9.10
CA VAL A 87 -24.53 -18.20 9.17
C VAL A 87 -23.92 -18.17 7.76
N ARG A 88 -24.33 -19.07 6.86
CA ARG A 88 -23.90 -19.06 5.45
C ARG A 88 -24.28 -17.76 4.75
N ALA A 89 -25.49 -17.25 4.95
CA ALA A 89 -25.93 -15.99 4.35
C ALA A 89 -25.05 -14.82 4.81
N LEU A 90 -24.77 -14.72 6.12
CA LEU A 90 -23.89 -13.69 6.66
C LEU A 90 -22.47 -13.81 6.10
N ARG A 91 -21.93 -15.03 6.05
CA ARG A 91 -20.62 -15.33 5.43
C ARG A 91 -20.55 -14.84 3.99
N THR A 92 -21.52 -15.20 3.15
CA THR A 92 -21.57 -14.78 1.74
C THR A 92 -21.62 -13.26 1.60
N MET A 93 -22.37 -12.57 2.47
CA MET A 93 -22.38 -11.09 2.47
C MET A 93 -21.01 -10.52 2.83
N LEU A 94 -20.36 -11.04 3.88
CA LEU A 94 -19.03 -10.59 4.29
C LEU A 94 -17.99 -10.79 3.18
N GLU A 95 -17.93 -11.99 2.60
CA GLU A 95 -17.03 -12.34 1.51
C GLU A 95 -17.23 -11.42 0.30
N ALA A 96 -18.49 -11.21 -0.12
CA ALA A 96 -18.80 -10.33 -1.24
C ALA A 96 -18.37 -8.88 -1.01
N THR A 97 -18.57 -8.33 0.20
CA THR A 97 -18.11 -6.97 0.54
C THR A 97 -16.59 -6.90 0.53
N ILE A 98 -15.90 -7.86 1.16
CA ILE A 98 -14.44 -7.89 1.23
C ILE A 98 -13.83 -7.97 -0.17
N ALA A 99 -14.38 -8.82 -1.04
CA ALA A 99 -13.94 -8.92 -2.44
C ALA A 99 -14.11 -7.60 -3.19
N THR A 100 -15.27 -6.95 -3.05
CA THR A 100 -15.54 -5.66 -3.70
C THR A 100 -14.61 -4.55 -3.19
N GLU A 101 -14.29 -4.54 -1.90
CA GLU A 101 -13.32 -3.62 -1.32
C GLU A 101 -11.92 -3.83 -1.87
N HIS A 102 -11.47 -5.09 -1.96
CA HIS A 102 -10.16 -5.43 -2.50
C HIS A 102 -10.00 -4.93 -3.94
N GLU A 103 -10.98 -5.20 -4.80
CA GLU A 103 -10.95 -4.68 -6.18
C GLU A 103 -10.93 -3.15 -6.24
N ARG A 104 -11.59 -2.47 -5.29
CA ARG A 104 -11.58 -1.01 -5.23
C ARG A 104 -10.21 -0.49 -4.81
N GLU A 105 -9.58 -1.11 -3.81
CA GLU A 105 -8.22 -0.78 -3.36
C GLU A 105 -7.20 -0.98 -4.48
N GLU A 106 -7.28 -2.08 -5.22
CA GLU A 106 -6.44 -2.36 -6.39
C GLU A 106 -6.58 -1.29 -7.48
N ARG A 107 -7.82 -0.90 -7.81
CA ARG A 107 -8.08 0.17 -8.79
C ARG A 107 -7.48 1.51 -8.34
N LEU A 108 -7.70 1.90 -7.09
CA LEU A 108 -7.15 3.15 -6.55
C LEU A 108 -5.62 3.15 -6.56
N LEU A 109 -4.99 2.01 -6.26
CA LEU A 109 -3.54 1.87 -6.32
C LEU A 109 -3.02 1.98 -7.76
N ALA A 110 -3.67 1.31 -8.72
CA ALA A 110 -3.31 1.40 -10.13
C ALA A 110 -3.43 2.84 -10.68
N ASP A 111 -4.49 3.55 -10.30
CA ASP A 111 -4.69 4.95 -10.66
C ASP A 111 -3.61 5.84 -10.05
N ALA A 112 -3.25 5.63 -8.78
CA ALA A 112 -2.20 6.38 -8.11
C ALA A 112 -0.82 6.15 -8.76
N ILE A 113 -0.49 4.91 -9.13
CA ILE A 113 0.75 4.57 -9.85
C ILE A 113 0.79 5.28 -11.21
N THR A 114 -0.32 5.26 -11.94
CA THR A 114 -0.43 5.90 -13.26
C THR A 114 -0.26 7.41 -13.14
N ALA A 115 -0.96 8.04 -12.20
CA ALA A 115 -0.83 9.47 -11.93
C ALA A 115 0.61 9.86 -11.54
N HIS A 116 1.26 9.05 -10.70
CA HIS A 116 2.65 9.28 -10.32
C HIS A 116 3.60 9.21 -11.52
N ARG A 117 3.46 8.18 -12.38
CA ARG A 117 4.29 8.04 -13.58
C ARG A 117 4.10 9.21 -14.55
N THR A 118 2.87 9.65 -14.77
CA THR A 118 2.58 10.84 -15.58
C THR A 118 3.23 12.08 -15.00
N ALA A 119 3.12 12.29 -13.68
CA ALA A 119 3.77 13.43 -13.02
C ALA A 119 5.30 13.40 -13.14
N GLN A 120 5.94 12.23 -13.08
CA GLN A 120 7.39 12.09 -13.30
C GLN A 120 7.78 12.44 -14.74
N ILE A 121 7.03 12.00 -15.74
CA ILE A 121 7.27 12.34 -17.15
C ILE A 121 7.15 13.86 -17.37
N GLU A 122 6.12 14.48 -16.80
CA GLU A 122 5.92 15.93 -16.92
C GLU A 122 7.00 16.75 -16.20
N ARG A 123 7.52 16.26 -15.07
CA ARG A 123 8.68 16.87 -14.40
C ARG A 123 9.94 16.76 -15.26
N ALA A 124 10.24 15.57 -15.79
CA ALA A 124 11.38 15.36 -16.66
C ALA A 124 11.32 16.28 -17.90
N ARG A 125 10.15 16.43 -18.52
CA ARG A 125 9.94 17.37 -19.63
C ARG A 125 10.20 18.83 -19.23
N ARG A 126 9.71 19.25 -18.06
CA ARG A 126 9.97 20.61 -17.56
C ARG A 126 11.45 20.83 -17.30
N GLU A 127 12.11 19.86 -16.69
CA GLU A 127 13.55 19.89 -16.45
C GLU A 127 14.34 19.91 -17.76
N GLU A 128 13.93 19.18 -18.80
CA GLU A 128 14.52 19.26 -20.15
C GLU A 128 14.32 20.64 -20.81
N HIS A 129 13.14 21.26 -20.63
CA HIS A 129 12.86 22.59 -21.15
C HIS A 129 13.58 23.71 -20.37
N GLU A 130 13.77 23.53 -19.06
CA GLU A 130 14.40 24.50 -18.16
C GLU A 130 15.93 24.35 -18.11
N ALA A 131 16.44 23.13 -18.34
CA ALA A 131 17.80 22.89 -18.77
C ALA A 131 17.99 23.52 -20.15
N LYS A 132 18.19 24.85 -20.17
CA LYS A 132 18.68 25.59 -21.33
C LYS A 132 19.73 24.70 -22.00
N PRO A 133 19.61 24.40 -23.30
CA PRO A 133 20.65 23.68 -24.00
C PRO A 133 21.90 24.49 -23.74
N MET A 134 22.83 23.89 -22.98
CA MET A 134 24.13 24.47 -22.70
C MET A 134 24.60 24.94 -24.06
N GLN A 135 24.66 26.27 -24.23
CA GLN A 135 24.87 26.85 -25.54
C GLN A 135 26.20 26.28 -26.03
N THR A 136 26.01 25.42 -27.03
CA THR A 136 26.88 24.91 -28.07
C THR A 136 28.36 24.66 -27.74
N LEU A 137 28.89 23.55 -28.26
CA LEU A 137 30.32 23.33 -28.51
C LEU A 137 31.05 24.56 -29.14
N ARG A 138 30.31 25.50 -29.76
CA ARG A 138 30.80 26.79 -30.26
C ARG A 138 31.24 27.75 -29.15
N ASP A 139 30.58 27.75 -28.00
CA ASP A 139 30.94 28.62 -26.86
C ASP A 139 32.09 28.01 -26.05
N TRP A 140 32.13 26.69 -25.90
CA TRP A 140 33.33 25.98 -25.40
C TRP A 140 34.55 26.20 -26.30
N ARG A 141 34.39 26.13 -27.62
CA ARG A 141 35.46 26.39 -28.61
C ARG A 141 35.86 27.86 -28.71
N LYS A 142 35.05 28.81 -28.19
CA LYS A 142 35.44 30.22 -28.01
C LYS A 142 36.15 30.44 -26.67
N ALA A 143 35.67 29.81 -25.59
CA ALA A 143 36.30 29.88 -24.27
C ALA A 143 37.72 29.29 -24.26
N PHE A 144 37.96 28.21 -25.02
CA PHE A 144 39.29 27.60 -25.16
C PHE A 144 40.20 28.26 -26.22
N ARG A 145 39.68 29.13 -27.09
CA ARG A 145 40.50 29.84 -28.09
C ARG A 145 41.18 31.10 -27.54
N GLY A 146 40.99 31.41 -26.26
CA GLY A 146 41.68 32.50 -25.55
C GLY A 146 42.90 32.04 -24.74
N LEU A 147 43.27 30.76 -24.81
CA LEU A 147 44.44 30.20 -24.10
C LEU A 147 45.67 29.99 -25.02
N ASP A 148 45.59 30.37 -26.30
CA ASP A 148 46.70 30.27 -27.27
C ASP A 148 47.45 31.60 -27.49
N GLU A 149 47.10 32.69 -26.80
CA GLU A 149 47.74 34.02 -26.97
C GLU A 149 48.73 34.41 -25.86
N ALA A 150 49.13 33.48 -25.00
CA ALA A 150 50.22 33.69 -24.05
C ALA A 150 51.24 32.56 -24.17
N ASP A 151 52.11 32.65 -25.17
CA ASP A 151 53.55 32.49 -24.96
C ASP A 151 54.29 32.89 -26.24
N GLU A 152 54.77 34.12 -26.24
CA GLU A 152 55.97 34.50 -26.98
C GLU A 152 57.08 33.50 -26.63
N CYS A 153 57.45 32.68 -27.60
CA CYS A 153 58.59 31.79 -27.51
C CYS A 153 59.81 32.50 -28.11
N PRO A 154 60.82 32.94 -27.34
CA PRO A 154 62.12 33.24 -27.89
C PRO A 154 62.94 31.95 -28.11
N GLU A 155 63.70 31.97 -29.19
CA GLU A 155 64.45 30.88 -29.84
C GLU A 155 65.38 30.02 -28.94
N ARG A 156 65.35 28.70 -29.23
CA ARG A 156 66.47 27.71 -29.45
C ARG A 156 67.80 27.91 -28.69
N ALA A 157 68.48 26.91 -28.11
CA ALA A 157 68.61 25.45 -28.34
C ALA A 157 69.53 24.83 -27.22
N PRO A 158 70.13 23.61 -27.35
CA PRO A 158 69.52 22.28 -27.24
C PRO A 158 70.19 21.30 -26.22
N ALA A 159 69.46 20.21 -25.94
CA ALA A 159 69.88 18.81 -25.70
C ALA A 159 70.70 18.40 -24.44
N ALA A 160 70.08 17.54 -23.62
CA ALA A 160 70.62 16.29 -23.03
C ALA A 160 69.45 15.58 -22.29
N GLY A 161 68.96 14.42 -22.74
CA GLY A 161 69.39 13.09 -22.26
C GLY A 161 68.27 12.43 -21.43
N PRO A 162 67.97 11.11 -21.55
CA PRO A 162 66.73 10.51 -21.03
C PRO A 162 66.88 9.78 -19.69
N ALA A 163 65.83 9.82 -18.85
CA ALA A 163 65.51 8.85 -17.78
C ALA A 163 64.03 9.09 -17.40
N GLU A 164 63.09 8.19 -17.65
CA GLU A 164 62.75 6.95 -16.90
C GLU A 164 61.61 7.18 -15.88
N SER A 165 60.52 6.43 -16.09
CA SER A 165 59.46 6.00 -15.14
C SER A 165 58.59 7.02 -14.40
N ALA A 166 57.27 6.99 -14.63
CA ALA A 166 56.30 6.29 -13.76
C ALA A 166 54.84 6.77 -13.99
N GLU A 167 53.93 5.80 -14.10
CA GLU A 167 52.58 5.74 -13.51
C GLU A 167 51.61 6.95 -13.63
N LEU A 168 50.49 6.76 -14.34
CA LEU A 168 49.19 6.49 -13.69
C LEU A 168 48.08 6.29 -14.73
N ASP A 169 47.77 5.01 -14.95
CA ASP A 169 46.54 4.50 -15.52
C ASP A 169 45.52 4.36 -14.39
N TYR A 170 44.57 5.30 -14.26
CA TYR A 170 43.36 5.10 -13.45
C TYR A 170 42.30 6.20 -13.72
N MET A 171 41.19 5.84 -14.38
CA MET A 171 39.83 6.00 -13.85
C MET A 171 38.77 5.57 -14.87
N LEU A 172 38.44 4.29 -14.77
CA LEU A 172 37.22 3.67 -15.26
C LEU A 172 35.98 4.23 -14.54
N SER A 173 34.95 4.53 -15.34
CA SER A 173 33.54 4.18 -15.11
C SER A 173 32.80 4.77 -13.89
N ALA A 174 32.04 5.85 -14.12
CA ALA A 174 30.97 6.29 -13.21
C ALA A 174 29.76 5.35 -13.33
N GLY A 175 29.74 4.30 -12.51
CA GLY A 175 28.59 3.43 -12.30
C GLY A 175 27.48 4.13 -11.48
N ARG A 176 26.24 3.97 -11.95
CA ARG A 176 24.98 4.25 -11.23
C ARG A 176 25.04 3.76 -9.78
N MET A 177 24.85 4.67 -8.81
CA MET A 177 24.45 4.30 -7.46
C MET A 177 22.93 4.44 -7.32
N ASN A 178 22.22 3.31 -7.27
CA ASN A 178 20.88 3.24 -6.71
C ASN A 178 21.01 2.93 -5.22
N CYS A 179 20.65 3.89 -4.36
CA CYS A 179 20.58 3.70 -2.92
C CYS A 179 19.26 3.00 -2.57
N SER A 180 19.26 1.67 -2.53
CA SER A 180 18.25 0.88 -1.84
C SER A 180 18.71 0.68 -0.38
N SER A 181 18.23 1.53 0.53
CA SER A 181 18.41 1.28 1.97
C SER A 181 17.38 0.26 2.44
N GLY A 182 17.91 -0.88 2.90
CA GLY A 182 17.17 -2.02 3.38
C GLY A 182 16.57 -1.86 4.77
N THR A 183 15.54 -2.68 4.95
CA THR A 183 15.02 -3.27 6.18
C THR A 183 16.08 -3.65 7.21
N MET A 184 15.84 -3.32 8.48
CA MET A 184 16.35 -4.09 9.62
C MET A 184 15.18 -4.72 10.39
N HIS A 185 15.19 -6.05 10.43
CA HIS A 185 14.58 -6.87 11.49
C HIS A 185 15.71 -7.30 12.43
N ALA A 186 15.48 -7.20 13.75
CA ALA A 186 15.84 -8.18 14.78
C ALA A 186 15.86 -7.51 16.16
N GLY A 187 15.17 -8.11 17.13
CA GLY A 187 15.14 -7.66 18.51
C GLY A 187 14.32 -8.56 19.42
N GLU A 188 14.59 -9.87 19.40
CA GLU A 188 14.29 -10.74 20.55
C GLU A 188 15.33 -10.49 21.64
N VAL A 189 14.88 -10.18 22.87
CA VAL A 189 15.62 -10.52 24.09
C VAL A 189 14.62 -11.02 25.14
N ARG A 190 14.88 -12.23 25.62
CA ARG A 190 14.16 -12.94 26.69
C ARG A 190 14.51 -12.40 28.09
N SER A 191 13.56 -12.65 28.99
CA SER A 191 13.69 -12.96 30.43
C SER A 191 14.05 -11.83 31.41
N ARG A 192 13.13 -11.59 32.34
CA ARG A 192 13.19 -12.14 33.70
C ARG A 192 11.80 -12.54 34.18
#